data_AF-U2YBN7-F1
#
_entry.id   AF-U2YBN7-F1
#
_cell.length_a   1.000
_cell.length_b   1.000
_cell.length_c   1.000
_cell.angle_alpha   90.00
_cell.angle_beta   90.00
_cell.angle_gamma   90.00
#
_symmetry.space_group_name_H-M   'P 1'
#
loop_
_entity.id
_entity.type
_entity.pdbx_description
1 polymer ?
#
loop_
_entity_poly.entity_id
_entity_poly.type
_entity_poly.pdbx_seq_one_letter_code
_entity_poly.pdbx_strand_id
1 'polypeptide(L)'
;MKPLRLGLPARSWDGQRDVLEWLLSNMAEPDGAFANRLVQIELSDKRLLEIATGDRSEYIAMADQEEGKERSVTIAPGVSLLPPDSAMLHRFLASHWLSLNHIGLNIAQRDLRATAWQDLIHDIACVVPAYRLDVGSPNDIVMLVDDRQPDRPAVVELVYDRVAPCTSLHICAAVDADRATLETAFPAPTGGYKPGDQAFFRSVALPQSCSIPVYLDLAFADGAMMPWTEIVQLMGKRMG
;
A
#
# COMPACT_ATOMS: atom_id res chain seq x y z
N MET A 1 -15.39 15.33 -16.45
CA MET A 1 -15.50 14.13 -15.60
C MET A 1 -14.19 14.03 -14.83
N LYS A 2 -14.23 14.00 -13.50
CA LYS A 2 -13.02 13.99 -12.68
C LYS A 2 -12.88 12.60 -12.04
N PRO A 3 -11.89 11.78 -12.46
CA PRO A 3 -11.60 10.51 -11.80
C PRO A 3 -11.07 10.76 -10.38
N LEU A 4 -11.40 9.91 -9.40
CA LEU A 4 -10.70 9.90 -8.10
C LEU A 4 -9.29 9.35 -8.32
N ARG A 5 -8.40 10.19 -8.85
CA ARG A 5 -6.99 9.88 -9.00
C ARG A 5 -6.34 10.01 -7.65
N LEU A 6 -5.93 8.89 -7.07
CA LEU A 6 -4.88 8.87 -6.06
C LEU A 6 -3.56 9.02 -6.81
N GLY A 7 -3.34 10.22 -7.35
CA GLY A 7 -2.11 10.57 -8.03
C GLY A 7 -0.98 10.59 -7.01
N LEU A 8 -0.18 9.53 -7.02
CA LEU A 8 1.13 9.53 -6.38
C LEU A 8 2.05 10.21 -7.41
N PRO A 9 2.52 11.46 -7.34
CA PRO A 9 3.34 12.07 -8.39
C PRO A 9 4.50 11.19 -8.80
N ALA A 10 4.96 11.44 -10.01
CA ALA A 10 6.29 11.09 -10.42
C ALA A 10 7.15 12.35 -10.21
N ARG A 11 8.28 12.22 -9.52
CA ARG A 11 9.36 13.19 -9.70
C ARG A 11 10.00 12.97 -11.06
N SER A 12 10.46 14.06 -11.66
CA SER A 12 11.19 14.01 -12.92
C SER A 12 12.47 13.18 -12.78
N TRP A 13 12.66 12.36 -13.80
CA TRP A 13 13.55 11.23 -13.97
C TRP A 13 15.01 11.62 -14.25
N ASP A 14 15.98 10.93 -13.64
CA ASP A 14 17.43 11.08 -13.87
C ASP A 14 18.12 9.82 -14.41
N GLY A 15 17.37 8.76 -14.74
CA GLY A 15 17.90 7.58 -15.45
C GLY A 15 18.11 6.31 -14.61
N GLN A 16 17.72 6.27 -13.33
CA GLN A 16 17.56 5.00 -12.60
C GLN A 16 16.08 4.62 -12.50
N ARG A 17 15.74 3.33 -12.72
CA ARG A 17 14.35 2.84 -12.67
C ARG A 17 13.78 3.06 -11.27
N ASP A 18 12.71 3.83 -11.16
CA ASP A 18 11.94 3.95 -9.92
C ASP A 18 11.38 2.57 -9.55
N VAL A 19 11.73 2.09 -8.35
CA VAL A 19 11.29 0.78 -7.85
C VAL A 19 9.77 0.73 -7.76
N LEU A 20 9.11 1.84 -7.46
CA LEU A 20 7.65 1.88 -7.40
C LEU A 20 7.01 1.77 -8.78
N GLU A 21 7.48 2.51 -9.78
CA GLU A 21 7.01 2.37 -11.16
C GLU A 21 7.22 0.94 -11.68
N TRP A 22 8.38 0.35 -11.38
CA TRP A 22 8.65 -1.05 -11.71
C TRP A 22 7.65 -1.99 -11.02
N LEU A 23 7.42 -1.84 -9.71
CA LEU A 23 6.45 -2.65 -8.97
C LEU A 23 5.03 -2.52 -9.55
N LEU A 24 4.53 -1.30 -9.72
CA LEU A 24 3.19 -1.04 -10.25
C LEU A 24 3.01 -1.59 -11.67
N SER A 25 4.05 -1.48 -12.51
CA SER A 25 4.02 -2.06 -13.86
C SER A 25 3.91 -3.58 -13.81
N ASN A 26 4.68 -4.25 -12.94
CA ASN A 26 4.60 -5.70 -12.76
C ASN A 26 3.27 -6.13 -12.10
N MET A 27 2.64 -5.27 -11.28
CA MET A 27 1.32 -5.54 -10.71
C MET A 27 0.21 -5.45 -11.76
N ALA A 28 0.35 -4.57 -12.76
CA ALA A 28 -0.61 -4.46 -13.86
C ALA A 28 -0.54 -5.66 -14.84
N GLU A 29 0.57 -6.40 -14.84
CA GLU A 29 0.71 -7.61 -15.67
C GLU A 29 -0.11 -8.78 -15.07
N PRO A 30 -1.06 -9.36 -15.83
CA PRO A 30 -2.08 -10.25 -15.27
C PRO A 30 -1.57 -11.63 -14.82
N ASP A 31 -0.35 -12.03 -15.20
CA ASP A 31 0.17 -13.39 -15.02
C ASP A 31 1.47 -13.45 -14.19
N GLY A 32 1.89 -12.33 -13.59
CA GLY A 32 3.12 -12.21 -12.80
C GLY A 32 2.96 -12.54 -11.31
N ALA A 33 4.08 -12.80 -10.61
CA ALA A 33 4.11 -12.95 -9.14
C ALA A 33 3.73 -11.65 -8.38
N PHE A 34 3.67 -10.53 -9.11
CA PHE A 34 3.28 -9.22 -8.62
C PHE A 34 1.82 -8.88 -8.95
N ALA A 35 1.13 -9.68 -9.77
CA ALA A 35 -0.15 -9.31 -10.37
C ALA A 35 -1.20 -8.86 -9.34
N ASN A 36 -1.80 -7.70 -9.55
CA ASN A 36 -2.94 -7.21 -8.79
C ASN A 36 -3.91 -6.46 -9.71
N ARG A 37 -5.05 -7.10 -10.00
CA ARG A 37 -6.07 -6.58 -10.91
C ARG A 37 -6.90 -5.43 -10.33
N LEU A 38 -6.72 -5.11 -9.04
CA LEU A 38 -7.41 -4.03 -8.34
C LEU A 38 -6.58 -2.74 -8.27
N VAL A 39 -5.38 -2.71 -8.89
CA VAL A 39 -4.60 -1.47 -9.05
C VAL A 39 -5.38 -0.40 -9.81
N GLN A 40 -6.35 -0.83 -10.63
CA GLN A 40 -7.32 0.03 -11.31
C GLN A 40 -8.73 -0.54 -11.17
N ILE A 41 -9.66 0.24 -10.60
CA ILE A 41 -11.07 -0.13 -10.43
C ILE A 41 -11.95 0.97 -11.05
N GLU A 42 -12.78 0.59 -12.01
CA GLU A 42 -13.82 1.47 -12.56
C GLU A 42 -15.08 1.44 -11.65
N LEU A 43 -15.45 2.61 -11.16
CA LEU A 43 -16.65 2.88 -10.35
C LEU A 43 -17.82 3.33 -11.26
N SER A 44 -19.02 3.32 -10.69
CA SER A 44 -20.22 3.86 -11.35
C SER A 44 -20.02 5.30 -11.83
N ASP A 45 -20.61 5.62 -12.99
CA ASP A 45 -20.47 6.89 -13.69
C ASP A 45 -19.06 7.21 -14.24
N LYS A 46 -18.28 6.17 -14.60
CA LYS A 46 -16.93 6.27 -15.20
C LYS A 46 -15.90 6.95 -14.28
N ARG A 47 -16.15 6.94 -12.97
CA ARG A 47 -15.15 7.34 -11.97
C ARG A 47 -14.16 6.19 -11.84
N LEU A 48 -12.87 6.46 -11.68
CA LEU A 48 -11.83 5.44 -11.54
C LEU A 48 -11.16 5.62 -10.18
N LEU A 49 -11.03 4.54 -9.41
CA LEU A 49 -10.01 4.43 -8.37
C LEU A 49 -8.77 3.85 -9.04
N GLU A 50 -7.70 4.64 -9.07
CA GLU A 50 -6.45 4.28 -9.72
C GLU A 50 -5.30 4.47 -8.74
N ILE A 51 -4.49 3.42 -8.55
CA ILE A 51 -3.22 3.46 -7.83
C ILE A 51 -2.12 3.58 -8.88
N ALA A 52 -1.67 4.81 -9.16
CA ALA A 52 -0.68 5.07 -10.19
C ALA A 52 0.24 6.24 -9.84
N THR A 53 1.36 6.33 -10.56
CA THR A 53 2.26 7.46 -10.52
C THR A 53 1.69 8.64 -11.35
N GLY A 54 1.10 9.68 -10.74
CA GLY A 54 0.49 10.83 -11.43
C GLY A 54 0.24 12.10 -10.57
N ASP A 55 -0.13 13.20 -11.23
CA ASP A 55 -0.29 14.54 -10.61
C ASP A 55 -1.49 14.63 -9.64
N ARG A 56 -1.33 15.49 -8.64
CA ARG A 56 -1.94 15.54 -7.31
C ARG A 56 -3.27 16.29 -7.24
N SER A 57 -3.75 16.82 -8.36
CA SER A 57 -4.52 18.06 -8.36
C SER A 57 -6.00 17.95 -7.93
N GLU A 58 -6.57 16.76 -7.67
CA GLU A 58 -8.03 16.68 -7.55
C GLU A 58 -8.61 16.13 -6.23
N TYR A 59 -7.88 15.39 -5.38
CA TYR A 59 -8.52 14.73 -4.21
C TYR A 59 -7.73 14.66 -2.88
N ILE A 60 -6.39 14.72 -2.88
CA ILE A 60 -5.59 14.79 -1.63
C ILE A 60 -5.06 16.21 -1.47
N ALA A 61 -5.90 17.07 -0.90
CA ALA A 61 -5.71 18.51 -0.91
C ALA A 61 -4.59 19.05 0.00
N MET A 62 -4.00 18.26 0.93
CA MET A 62 -3.24 18.86 2.04
C MET A 62 -2.04 18.06 2.57
N ALA A 63 -1.00 17.89 1.75
CA ALA A 63 0.32 17.49 2.25
C ALA A 63 1.34 18.47 1.70
N ASP A 64 1.73 19.44 2.52
CA ASP A 64 2.89 20.26 2.23
C ASP A 64 4.09 19.35 2.01
N GLN A 65 4.72 19.48 0.84
CA GLN A 65 6.08 19.03 0.65
C GLN A 65 6.92 20.30 0.54
N GLU A 66 7.79 20.52 1.52
CA GLU A 66 8.98 21.35 1.32
C GLU A 66 9.76 20.80 0.10
N GLU A 67 10.87 21.35 -0.36
CA GLU A 67 11.74 20.72 -1.38
C GLU A 67 13.17 20.54 -0.82
N GLY A 68 13.87 19.47 -1.21
CA GLY A 68 15.35 19.51 -1.25
C GLY A 68 16.21 18.76 -0.22
N LYS A 69 15.74 17.73 0.51
CA LYS A 69 16.66 16.84 1.28
C LYS A 69 16.28 15.37 1.12
N GLU A 70 17.23 14.46 1.31
CA GLU A 70 16.96 13.03 1.55
C GLU A 70 15.89 12.94 2.65
N ARG A 71 14.64 12.73 2.21
CA ARG A 71 13.51 12.80 3.11
C ARG A 71 13.33 11.45 3.74
N SER A 72 13.61 11.42 5.03
CA SER A 72 13.07 10.36 5.85
C SER A 72 11.55 10.32 5.73
N VAL A 73 10.99 9.12 5.66
CA VAL A 73 9.56 8.87 5.53
C VAL A 73 9.04 8.32 6.86
N THR A 74 8.09 9.00 7.47
CA THR A 74 7.55 8.62 8.78
C THR A 74 6.44 7.57 8.65
N ILE A 75 6.75 6.32 8.99
CA ILE A 75 5.79 5.19 8.95
C ILE A 75 4.86 5.13 10.15
N ALA A 76 5.27 5.72 11.27
CA ALA A 76 4.52 5.77 12.52
C ALA A 76 5.07 6.91 13.40
N PRO A 77 4.31 7.40 14.40
CA PRO A 77 4.84 8.37 15.35
C PRO A 77 6.17 7.91 15.97
N GLY A 78 7.22 8.71 15.77
CA GLY A 78 8.58 8.41 16.26
C GLY A 78 9.37 7.39 15.43
N VAL A 79 8.85 6.91 14.30
CA VAL A 79 9.54 5.98 13.39
C VAL A 79 9.65 6.60 12.01
N SER A 80 10.86 7.00 11.64
CA SER A 80 11.19 7.56 10.33
C SER A 80 12.24 6.70 9.64
N LEU A 81 11.97 6.35 8.38
CA LEU A 81 12.83 5.51 7.56
C LEU A 81 13.56 6.34 6.51
N LEU A 82 14.78 5.97 6.14
CA LEU A 82 15.41 6.47 4.93
C LEU A 82 15.17 5.48 3.79
N PRO A 83 14.81 5.93 2.57
CA PRO A 83 14.77 5.02 1.43
C PRO A 83 16.13 4.33 1.23
N PRO A 84 16.19 3.01 1.03
CA PRO A 84 17.44 2.33 0.67
C PRO A 84 17.83 2.67 -0.77
N ASP A 85 19.07 2.32 -1.12
CA ASP A 85 19.52 2.32 -2.52
C ASP A 85 18.59 1.48 -3.41
N SER A 86 18.08 2.08 -4.49
CA SER A 86 17.11 1.43 -5.39
C SER A 86 17.65 0.16 -6.03
N ALA A 87 18.95 0.11 -6.36
CA ALA A 87 19.55 -1.07 -6.96
C ALA A 87 19.67 -2.22 -5.93
N MET A 88 19.98 -1.91 -4.67
CA MET A 88 19.96 -2.88 -3.58
C MET A 88 18.55 -3.45 -3.37
N LEU A 89 17.53 -2.59 -3.27
CA LEU A 89 16.15 -3.02 -3.11
C LEU A 89 15.68 -3.89 -4.27
N HIS A 90 15.96 -3.49 -5.52
CA HIS A 90 15.62 -4.29 -6.68
C HIS A 90 16.30 -5.67 -6.68
N ARG A 91 17.59 -5.76 -6.34
CA ARG A 91 18.30 -7.05 -6.23
C ARG A 91 17.70 -7.93 -5.15
N PHE A 92 17.34 -7.35 -4.00
CA PHE A 92 16.70 -8.09 -2.93
C PHE A 92 15.36 -8.66 -3.39
N LEU A 93 14.47 -7.83 -3.94
CA LEU A 93 13.15 -8.26 -4.42
C LEU A 93 13.28 -9.31 -5.53
N ALA A 94 14.21 -9.14 -6.47
CA ALA A 94 14.44 -10.13 -7.53
C ALA A 94 14.90 -11.50 -7.00
N SER A 95 15.53 -11.55 -5.81
CA SER A 95 16.06 -12.79 -5.23
C SER A 95 15.10 -13.44 -4.23
N HIS A 96 14.31 -12.64 -3.51
CA HIS A 96 13.51 -13.10 -2.38
C HIS A 96 12.01 -12.93 -2.57
N TRP A 97 11.52 -12.32 -3.65
CA TRP A 97 10.07 -12.16 -3.84
C TRP A 97 9.37 -13.51 -3.99
N LEU A 98 8.33 -13.74 -3.18
CA LEU A 98 7.44 -14.89 -3.33
C LEU A 98 6.12 -14.48 -3.97
N SER A 99 5.40 -13.57 -3.31
CA SER A 99 4.08 -13.15 -3.78
C SER A 99 3.70 -11.79 -3.22
N LEU A 100 2.85 -11.09 -3.96
CA LEU A 100 2.08 -9.98 -3.41
C LEU A 100 1.03 -10.54 -2.44
N ASN A 101 0.92 -9.97 -1.25
CA ASN A 101 -0.16 -10.29 -0.33
C ASN A 101 -1.37 -9.36 -0.56
N HIS A 102 -1.16 -8.06 -0.41
CA HIS A 102 -2.17 -7.03 -0.66
C HIS A 102 -1.49 -5.66 -0.87
N ILE A 103 -2.27 -4.69 -1.34
CA ILE A 103 -1.90 -3.28 -1.34
C ILE A 103 -2.73 -2.58 -0.27
N GLY A 104 -2.09 -1.88 0.68
CA GLY A 104 -2.76 -1.07 1.68
C GLY A 104 -2.75 0.41 1.29
N LEU A 105 -3.91 1.06 1.39
CA LEU A 105 -4.03 2.51 1.29
C LEU A 105 -4.57 3.05 2.61
N ASN A 106 -3.70 3.69 3.36
CA ASN A 106 -4.07 4.36 4.60
C ASN A 106 -4.42 5.79 4.26
N ILE A 107 -5.70 6.14 4.31
CA ILE A 107 -6.20 7.49 4.09
C ILE A 107 -6.30 8.20 5.43
N ALA A 108 -5.47 9.21 5.64
CA ALA A 108 -5.55 10.00 6.85
C ALA A 108 -6.85 10.80 6.90
N GLN A 109 -7.52 10.84 8.05
CA GLN A 109 -8.75 11.61 8.27
C GLN A 109 -8.62 13.10 7.91
N ARG A 110 -7.41 13.66 8.01
CA ARG A 110 -7.16 15.06 7.61
C ARG A 110 -7.27 15.28 6.09
N ASP A 111 -7.01 14.23 5.31
CA ASP A 111 -6.94 14.28 3.85
C ASP A 111 -8.32 13.96 3.22
N LEU A 112 -9.17 13.19 3.90
CA LEU A 112 -10.51 12.84 3.45
C LEU A 112 -11.52 12.94 4.59
N ARG A 113 -12.63 13.65 4.38
CA ARG A 113 -13.70 13.74 5.40
C ARG A 113 -14.45 12.42 5.54
N ALA A 114 -14.93 12.15 6.75
CA ALA A 114 -15.67 10.91 7.05
C ALA A 114 -16.87 10.66 6.14
N THR A 115 -17.63 11.70 5.75
CA THR A 115 -18.75 11.54 4.80
C THR A 115 -18.26 11.12 3.42
N ALA A 116 -17.22 11.77 2.91
CA ALA A 116 -16.62 11.44 1.61
C ALA A 116 -15.99 10.04 1.61
N TRP A 117 -15.46 9.58 2.75
CA TRP A 117 -15.03 8.19 2.93
C TRP A 117 -16.20 7.21 2.83
N GLN A 118 -17.33 7.47 3.50
CA GLN A 118 -18.50 6.59 3.40
C GLN A 118 -19.08 6.55 1.98
N ASP A 119 -19.13 7.70 1.29
CA ASP A 119 -19.57 7.78 -0.11
C ASP A 119 -18.63 6.95 -1.02
N LEU A 120 -17.31 7.09 -0.84
CA LEU A 120 -16.31 6.31 -1.57
C LEU A 120 -16.48 4.81 -1.37
N ILE A 121 -16.59 4.37 -0.12
CA ILE A 121 -16.74 2.95 0.21
C ILE A 121 -18.07 2.40 -0.33
N HIS A 122 -19.14 3.19 -0.29
CA HIS A 122 -20.42 2.82 -0.89
C HIS A 122 -20.28 2.60 -2.40
N ASP A 123 -19.68 3.56 -3.11
CA ASP A 123 -19.47 3.48 -4.56
C ASP A 123 -18.61 2.27 -4.96
N ILE A 124 -17.54 1.99 -4.19
CA ILE A 124 -16.66 0.83 -4.43
C ILE A 124 -17.39 -0.49 -4.19
N ALA A 125 -18.14 -0.61 -3.10
CA ALA A 125 -18.86 -1.83 -2.76
C ALA A 125 -19.92 -2.21 -3.81
N CYS A 126 -20.38 -1.27 -4.63
CA CYS A 126 -21.26 -1.55 -5.76
C CYS A 126 -20.58 -2.22 -6.96
N VAL A 127 -19.25 -2.17 -7.07
CA VAL A 127 -18.50 -2.66 -8.24
C VAL A 127 -17.52 -3.79 -7.92
N VAL A 128 -17.00 -3.85 -6.70
CA VAL A 128 -16.03 -4.85 -6.25
C VAL A 128 -16.50 -5.45 -4.93
N PRO A 129 -16.40 -6.78 -4.72
CA PRO A 129 -16.63 -7.39 -3.42
C PRO A 129 -15.81 -6.69 -2.33
N ALA A 130 -16.51 -6.05 -1.40
CA ALA A 130 -15.91 -5.30 -0.30
C ALA A 130 -16.34 -5.88 1.04
N TYR A 131 -15.39 -5.92 1.99
CA TYR A 131 -15.59 -6.48 3.33
C TYR A 131 -15.09 -5.48 4.37
N ARG A 132 -15.98 -4.99 5.22
CA ARG A 132 -15.58 -4.17 6.37
C ARG A 132 -15.11 -5.06 7.50
N LEU A 133 -13.89 -4.84 7.99
CA LEU A 133 -13.29 -5.67 9.03
C LEU A 133 -13.67 -5.20 10.44
N ASP A 134 -14.03 -6.14 11.31
CA ASP A 134 -14.35 -5.91 12.73
C ASP A 134 -13.23 -6.49 13.61
N VAL A 135 -12.11 -5.77 13.69
CA VAL A 135 -10.86 -6.23 14.33
C VAL A 135 -10.52 -5.49 15.62
N GLY A 136 -11.47 -4.72 16.17
CA GLY A 136 -11.23 -3.88 17.36
C GLY A 136 -10.27 -2.70 17.12
N SER A 137 -9.91 -2.42 15.87
CA SER A 137 -9.15 -1.24 15.48
C SER A 137 -9.99 0.03 15.63
N PRO A 138 -9.41 1.16 16.05
CA PRO A 138 -10.11 2.45 16.03
C PRO A 138 -10.33 3.00 14.60
N ASN A 139 -9.66 2.42 13.60
CA ASN A 139 -9.76 2.79 12.19
C ASN A 139 -10.86 1.98 11.48
N ASP A 140 -11.49 2.57 10.46
CA ASP A 140 -12.42 1.84 9.59
C ASP A 140 -11.61 1.16 8.49
N ILE A 141 -11.63 -0.17 8.44
CA ILE A 141 -10.82 -0.99 7.52
C ILE A 141 -11.75 -1.73 6.57
N VAL A 142 -11.51 -1.58 5.27
CA VAL A 142 -12.30 -2.22 4.20
C VAL A 142 -11.35 -2.98 3.27
N MET A 143 -11.59 -4.27 3.12
CA MET A 143 -10.88 -5.14 2.18
C MET A 143 -11.66 -5.25 0.88
N LEU A 144 -11.03 -4.86 -0.22
CA LEU A 144 -11.52 -5.10 -1.58
C LEU A 144 -10.90 -6.40 -2.08
N VAL A 145 -11.73 -7.31 -2.57
CA VAL A 145 -11.30 -8.64 -2.99
C VAL A 145 -11.78 -8.91 -4.41
N ASP A 146 -10.83 -9.24 -5.29
CA ASP A 146 -11.11 -9.80 -6.61
C ASP A 146 -10.84 -11.30 -6.59
N ASP A 147 -11.92 -12.07 -6.47
CA ASP A 147 -11.91 -13.53 -6.40
C ASP A 147 -12.02 -14.22 -7.78
N ARG A 148 -11.92 -13.47 -8.88
CA ARG A 148 -11.94 -14.04 -10.24
C ARG A 148 -10.80 -15.02 -10.51
N GLN A 149 -9.72 -14.94 -9.73
CA GLN A 149 -8.66 -15.95 -9.65
C GLN A 149 -8.57 -16.50 -8.21
N PRO A 150 -9.30 -17.59 -7.88
CA PRO A 150 -9.38 -18.06 -6.49
C PRO A 150 -8.03 -18.48 -5.90
N ASP A 151 -7.09 -18.91 -6.74
CA ASP A 151 -5.74 -19.31 -6.30
C ASP A 151 -4.81 -18.12 -6.05
N ARG A 152 -5.15 -16.94 -6.59
CA ARG A 152 -4.37 -15.69 -6.48
C ARG A 152 -5.28 -14.47 -6.48
N PRO A 153 -6.11 -14.28 -5.43
CA PRO A 153 -7.04 -13.17 -5.44
C PRO A 153 -6.26 -11.87 -5.28
N ALA A 154 -6.67 -10.84 -6.03
CA ALA A 154 -6.10 -9.52 -5.87
C ALA A 154 -6.81 -8.80 -4.72
N VAL A 155 -6.02 -8.15 -3.87
CA VAL A 155 -6.54 -7.53 -2.64
C VAL A 155 -6.01 -6.13 -2.46
N VAL A 156 -6.92 -5.22 -2.09
CA VAL A 156 -6.61 -3.86 -1.66
C VAL A 156 -7.25 -3.64 -0.29
N GLU A 157 -6.46 -3.28 0.70
CA GLU A 157 -6.92 -2.81 2.01
C GLU A 157 -7.07 -1.29 1.95
N LEU A 158 -8.24 -0.77 2.29
CA LEU A 158 -8.48 0.65 2.48
C LEU A 158 -8.66 0.92 3.98
N VAL A 159 -7.84 1.80 4.53
CA VAL A 159 -7.89 2.17 5.96
C VAL A 159 -8.22 3.64 6.08
N TYR A 160 -9.32 3.97 6.74
CA TYR A 160 -9.59 5.33 7.18
C TYR A 160 -8.91 5.56 8.53
N ASP A 161 -7.70 6.11 8.46
CA ASP A 161 -6.80 6.25 9.59
C ASP A 161 -7.02 7.59 10.31
N ARG A 162 -7.44 7.50 11.57
CA ARG A 162 -7.77 8.67 12.39
C ARG A 162 -6.54 9.36 12.98
N VAL A 163 -5.41 8.67 13.01
CA VAL A 163 -4.19 9.12 13.70
C VAL A 163 -2.98 9.24 12.76
N ALA A 164 -3.09 8.73 11.53
CA ALA A 164 -2.02 8.84 10.54
C ALA A 164 -1.63 10.31 10.31
N PRO A 165 -0.33 10.61 10.32
CA PRO A 165 0.15 11.96 10.05
C PRO A 165 -0.05 12.36 8.60
N CYS A 166 -0.33 11.43 7.69
CA CYS A 166 -0.57 11.65 6.26
C CYS A 166 -1.13 10.37 5.62
N THR A 167 -1.83 10.50 4.50
CA THR A 167 -2.17 9.36 3.65
C THR A 167 -0.90 8.66 3.15
N SER A 168 -0.91 7.33 3.03
CA SER A 168 0.22 6.53 2.57
C SER A 168 -0.19 5.28 1.79
N LEU A 169 0.69 4.81 0.92
CA LEU A 169 0.57 3.55 0.19
C LEU A 169 1.51 2.49 0.76
N HIS A 170 1.01 1.28 0.89
CA HIS A 170 1.70 0.13 1.46
C HIS A 170 1.62 -1.02 0.46
N ILE A 171 2.77 -1.60 0.13
CA ILE A 171 2.84 -2.80 -0.69
C ILE A 171 3.30 -3.92 0.23
N CYS A 172 2.37 -4.81 0.57
CA CYS A 172 2.63 -5.91 1.50
C CYS A 172 3.01 -7.17 0.71
N ALA A 173 4.23 -7.65 0.91
CA ALA A 173 4.81 -8.73 0.12
C ALA A 173 5.29 -9.87 1.02
N ALA A 174 5.01 -11.10 0.61
CA ALA A 174 5.69 -12.27 1.17
C ALA A 174 7.05 -12.44 0.49
N VAL A 175 8.09 -12.66 1.30
CA VAL A 175 9.45 -12.90 0.80
C VAL A 175 10.02 -14.19 1.37
N ASP A 176 10.88 -14.85 0.59
CA ASP A 176 11.66 -16.02 0.97
C ASP A 176 12.92 -15.56 1.71
N ALA A 177 12.70 -14.89 2.84
CA ALA A 177 13.75 -14.40 3.72
C ALA A 177 13.25 -14.49 5.17
N ASP A 178 14.09 -15.05 6.04
CA ASP A 178 13.84 -15.02 7.47
C ASP A 178 14.05 -13.61 8.04
N ARG A 179 13.62 -13.43 9.29
CA ARG A 179 13.78 -12.16 10.01
C ARG A 179 15.21 -11.63 10.00
N ALA A 180 16.19 -12.49 10.30
CA ALA A 180 17.58 -12.07 10.41
C ALA A 180 18.13 -11.56 9.06
N THR A 181 17.75 -12.20 7.96
CA THR A 181 18.10 -11.81 6.60
C THR A 181 17.50 -10.45 6.26
N LEU A 182 16.21 -10.23 6.54
CA LEU A 182 15.53 -8.96 6.31
C LEU A 182 16.10 -7.81 7.15
N GLU A 183 16.38 -8.05 8.43
CA GLU A 183 16.98 -7.05 9.31
C GLU A 183 18.42 -6.71 8.92
N THR A 184 19.16 -7.68 8.39
CA THR A 184 20.53 -7.46 7.87
C THR A 184 20.50 -6.68 6.56
N ALA A 185 19.57 -6.99 5.66
CA ALA A 185 19.43 -6.29 4.38
C ALA A 185 18.91 -4.86 4.55
N PHE A 186 17.99 -4.64 5.51
CA PHE A 186 17.34 -3.36 5.78
C PHE A 186 17.44 -2.97 7.26
N PRO A 187 18.65 -2.66 7.77
CA PRO A 187 18.83 -2.21 9.15
C PRO A 187 18.22 -0.82 9.37
N ALA A 188 18.13 -0.35 10.61
CA ALA A 188 17.75 1.05 10.82
C ALA A 188 18.83 1.99 10.23
N PRO A 189 18.46 3.13 9.60
CA PRO A 189 17.09 3.63 9.39
C PRO A 189 16.44 3.18 8.07
N THR A 190 17.06 2.30 7.27
CA THR A 190 16.53 1.92 5.95
C THR A 190 15.38 0.92 6.00
N GLY A 191 15.29 0.17 7.09
CA GLY A 191 14.10 -0.58 7.48
C GLY A 191 13.71 -0.31 8.93
N GLY A 192 12.45 -0.56 9.26
CA GLY A 192 11.94 -0.42 10.62
C GLY A 192 10.64 -1.14 10.84
N TYR A 193 10.11 -0.97 12.05
CA TYR A 193 8.89 -1.63 12.50
C TYR A 193 7.83 -0.58 12.82
N LYS A 194 6.62 -0.79 12.30
CA LYS A 194 5.44 -0.10 12.85
C LYS A 194 5.08 -0.72 14.20
N PRO A 195 4.64 0.09 15.18
CA PRO A 195 4.16 -0.45 16.45
C PRO A 195 3.01 -1.45 16.26
N GLY A 196 3.18 -2.69 16.73
CA GLY A 196 2.22 -3.79 16.56
C GLY A 196 2.64 -4.80 15.48
N ASP A 197 3.43 -4.36 14.51
CA ASP A 197 3.77 -5.15 13.33
C ASP A 197 5.12 -5.89 13.44
N GLN A 198 5.81 -5.74 14.58
CA GLN A 198 7.15 -6.28 14.79
C GLN A 198 7.24 -7.79 14.52
N ALA A 199 6.18 -8.53 14.81
CA ALA A 199 6.13 -9.97 14.62
C ALA A 199 6.01 -10.39 13.15
N PHE A 200 5.55 -9.49 12.28
CA PHE A 200 5.06 -9.86 10.94
C PHE A 200 5.91 -9.31 9.81
N PHE A 201 6.31 -8.03 9.89
CA PHE A 201 6.93 -7.34 8.76
C PHE A 201 8.16 -6.55 9.14
N ARG A 202 9.04 -6.35 8.15
CA ARG A 202 10.01 -5.26 8.11
C ARG A 202 9.57 -4.24 7.07
N SER A 203 9.25 -3.02 7.50
CA SER A 203 8.85 -1.94 6.60
C SER A 203 10.09 -1.25 6.02
N VAL A 204 10.06 -0.99 4.71
CA VAL A 204 11.10 -0.28 3.95
C VAL A 204 10.45 0.89 3.22
N ALA A 205 10.98 2.10 3.36
CA ALA A 205 10.48 3.24 2.59
C ALA A 205 10.92 3.15 1.13
N LEU A 206 10.02 3.46 0.20
CA LEU A 206 10.40 3.63 -1.20
C LEU A 206 10.94 5.05 -1.43
N PRO A 207 11.84 5.23 -2.41
CA PRO A 207 12.25 6.56 -2.85
C PRO A 207 11.04 7.44 -3.13
N GLN A 208 11.15 8.73 -2.80
CA GLN A 208 10.06 9.67 -2.93
C GLN A 208 9.90 10.13 -4.38
N SER A 209 9.50 9.21 -5.26
CA SER A 209 8.88 9.58 -6.53
C SER A 209 7.51 10.20 -6.29
N CYS A 210 6.81 9.80 -5.21
CA CYS A 210 5.41 10.12 -4.89
C CYS A 210 5.12 11.26 -3.90
N SER A 211 3.85 11.70 -3.90
CA SER A 211 3.31 12.85 -3.11
C SER A 211 3.02 12.40 -1.70
N ILE A 212 2.58 11.15 -1.60
CA ILE A 212 2.39 10.45 -0.36
C ILE A 212 3.57 9.51 -0.14
N PRO A 213 3.90 9.23 1.12
CA PRO A 213 4.74 8.12 1.49
C PRO A 213 4.32 6.80 0.86
N VAL A 214 5.30 6.03 0.42
CA VAL A 214 5.11 4.66 -0.06
C VAL A 214 6.07 3.73 0.68
N TYR A 215 5.56 2.58 1.11
CA TYR A 215 6.30 1.58 1.86
C TYR A 215 6.17 0.20 1.25
N LEU A 216 7.21 -0.60 1.38
CA LEU A 216 7.15 -2.05 1.26
C LEU A 216 7.11 -2.65 2.66
N ASP A 217 6.04 -3.38 2.97
CA ASP A 217 5.94 -4.20 4.18
C ASP A 217 6.35 -5.63 3.81
N LEU A 218 7.60 -5.99 4.12
CA LEU A 218 8.20 -7.28 3.76
C LEU A 218 7.90 -8.29 4.87
N ALA A 219 6.99 -9.23 4.60
CA ALA A 219 6.58 -10.24 5.55
C ALA A 219 7.67 -11.29 5.73
N PHE A 220 7.97 -11.62 6.98
CA PHE A 220 8.94 -12.67 7.29
C PHE A 220 8.43 -14.04 6.84
N ALA A 221 9.31 -14.89 6.30
CA ALA A 221 8.95 -16.28 5.97
C ALA A 221 8.53 -17.09 7.20
N ASP A 222 9.07 -16.76 8.38
CA ASP A 222 8.72 -17.32 9.68
C ASP A 222 7.65 -16.49 10.43
N GLY A 223 7.12 -15.45 9.80
CA GLY A 223 6.05 -14.63 10.35
C GLY A 223 4.74 -15.41 10.35
N ALA A 224 4.11 -15.58 11.52
CA ALA A 224 2.78 -16.18 11.66
C ALA A 224 1.67 -15.21 11.23
N MET A 225 1.82 -14.57 10.07
CA MET A 225 0.81 -13.68 9.52
C MET A 225 -0.37 -14.52 9.03
N MET A 226 -1.54 -14.24 9.59
CA MET A 226 -2.78 -14.84 9.12
C MET A 226 -3.01 -14.43 7.65
N PRO A 227 -3.26 -15.36 6.73
CA PRO A 227 -3.65 -15.03 5.37
C PRO A 227 -4.89 -14.12 5.37
N TRP A 228 -4.93 -13.12 4.49
CA TRP A 228 -6.07 -12.19 4.43
C TRP A 228 -7.40 -12.92 4.19
N THR A 229 -7.39 -14.08 3.53
CA THR A 229 -8.57 -14.92 3.29
C THR A 229 -9.20 -15.36 4.62
N GLU A 230 -8.37 -15.79 5.57
CA GLU A 230 -8.80 -16.15 6.92
C GLU A 230 -9.27 -14.92 7.70
N ILE A 231 -8.59 -13.78 7.57
CA ILE A 231 -9.01 -12.51 8.19
C ILE A 231 -10.42 -12.12 7.71
N VAL A 232 -10.65 -12.11 6.40
CA VAL A 232 -11.96 -11.77 5.82
C VAL A 232 -13.03 -12.77 6.25
N GLN A 233 -12.72 -14.06 6.32
CA GLN A 233 -13.67 -15.08 6.76
C GLN A 233 -14.05 -14.94 8.24
N LEU A 234 -13.08 -14.63 9.11
CA LEU A 234 -13.29 -14.55 10.55
C LEU A 234 -13.88 -13.22 10.99
N MET A 235 -13.51 -12.12 10.32
CA MET A 235 -13.70 -10.76 10.82
C MET A 235 -14.38 -9.84 9.79
N GLY A 236 -14.52 -10.28 8.54
CA GLY A 236 -15.10 -9.48 7.46
C GLY A 236 -16.63 -9.55 7.42
N LYS A 237 -17.27 -8.38 7.34
CA LYS A 237 -18.69 -8.24 7.01
C LYS A 237 -18.81 -7.75 5.58
N ARG A 238 -19.37 -8.58 4.70
CA ARG A 238 -19.61 -8.22 3.30
C ARG A 238 -20.48 -6.97 3.22
N MET A 239 -20.11 -6.06 2.34
CA MET A 239 -20.83 -4.83 2.03
C MET A 239 -21.65 -5.04 0.75
N GLY A 240 -22.90 -4.54 0.75
CA GLY A 240 -23.86 -4.76 -0.34
C GLY A 240 -24.54 -6.12 -0.29
#